data_AF-A0AAI8KYJ5-F1
#
_entry.id   AF-A0AAI8KYJ5-F1
#
_cell.length_a   1.000
_cell.length_b   1.000
_cell.length_c   1.000
_cell.angle_alpha   90.00
_cell.angle_beta   90.00
_cell.angle_gamma   90.00
#
_symmetry.space_group_name_H-M   'P 1'
#
loop_
_entity.id
_entity.type
_entity.pdbx_description
1 polymer ?
#
loop_
_entity_poly.entity_id
_entity_poly.type
_entity_poly.pdbx_seq_one_letter_code
_entity_poly.pdbx_strand_id
1 'polypeptide(L)'
;MNDAEGTVPAPGLDLLQVRSAQLATVPGLPEAARAIGADKGIDYLSDPQVAAMLLRHRDLLGGMNSRGAWGGLLFVPGAVGAWFLTDTLGGASYDATVAVVLCTPVALLLALSLYLLTRAFRFRHVWLRDGTRDQVNGYLQVLSAAGLPHHALPAWLKPVTGERWR
;
A
#
# COMPACT_ATOMS: atom_id res chain seq x y z
N MET A 1 15.51 2.41 33.00
CA MET A 1 14.92 3.10 31.83
C MET A 1 13.76 2.24 31.39
N ASN A 2 12.55 2.74 31.66
CA ASN A 2 11.30 2.00 31.68
C ASN A 2 10.84 1.56 30.29
N ASP A 3 10.40 0.31 30.23
CA ASP A 3 9.26 -0.23 29.48
C ASP A 3 8.78 0.61 28.30
N ALA A 4 9.37 0.35 27.13
CA ALA A 4 8.73 0.58 25.84
C ALA A 4 7.64 -0.48 25.65
N GLU A 5 6.61 -0.44 26.51
CA GLU A 5 5.36 -1.13 26.27
C GLU A 5 4.68 -0.40 25.10
N GLY A 6 4.96 -0.93 23.91
CA GLY A 6 4.50 -0.43 22.62
C GLY A 6 2.98 -0.36 22.61
N THR A 7 2.46 0.75 23.12
CA THR A 7 1.04 1.05 23.13
C THR A 7 0.69 1.40 21.70
N VAL A 8 0.22 0.41 20.94
CA VAL A 8 -0.34 0.67 19.63
C VAL A 8 -1.48 1.66 19.82
N PRO A 9 -1.51 2.77 19.06
CA PRO A 9 -2.58 3.74 19.19
C PRO A 9 -3.92 3.03 19.01
N ALA A 10 -4.90 3.33 19.87
CA ALA A 10 -6.26 2.77 19.85
C ALA A 10 -6.86 2.51 18.43
N PRO A 11 -6.73 3.42 17.43
CA PRO A 11 -7.21 3.17 16.07
C PRO A 11 -6.57 1.97 15.35
N GLY A 12 -5.40 1.49 15.79
CA GLY A 12 -4.77 0.29 15.26
C GLY A 12 -5.45 -1.00 15.71
N LEU A 13 -5.94 -1.03 16.95
CA LEU A 13 -6.66 -2.18 17.50
C LEU A 13 -8.05 -2.35 16.87
N ASP A 14 -8.65 -1.25 16.41
CA ASP A 14 -9.92 -1.26 15.66
C ASP A 14 -9.78 -1.88 14.26
N LEU A 15 -8.56 -2.08 13.77
CA LEU A 15 -8.31 -2.75 12.49
C LEU A 15 -8.32 -4.27 12.59
N LEU A 16 -8.17 -4.82 13.81
CA LEU A 16 -8.18 -6.25 14.05
C LEU A 16 -9.59 -6.80 13.80
N GLN A 17 -9.70 -7.76 12.88
CA GLN A 17 -10.98 -8.44 12.63
C GLN A 17 -11.35 -9.39 13.77
N VAL A 18 -10.33 -10.01 14.38
CA VAL A 18 -10.43 -10.91 15.53
C VAL A 18 -9.27 -10.60 16.46
N ARG A 19 -9.56 -10.50 17.76
CA ARG A 19 -8.53 -10.33 18.78
C ARG A 19 -7.91 -11.66 19.17
N SER A 20 -6.66 -11.65 19.59
CA SER A 20 -5.93 -12.78 20.17
C SER A 20 -6.76 -13.58 21.19
N ALA A 21 -7.50 -12.90 22.07
CA ALA A 21 -8.38 -13.52 23.06
C ALA A 21 -9.50 -14.37 22.43
N GLN A 22 -10.03 -13.97 21.28
CA GLN A 22 -11.05 -14.72 20.54
C GLN A 22 -10.40 -15.86 19.74
N LEU A 23 -9.21 -15.64 19.17
CA LEU A 23 -8.44 -16.69 18.50
C LEU A 23 -8.08 -17.84 19.46
N ALA A 24 -7.79 -17.52 20.73
CA ALA A 24 -7.49 -18.50 21.78
C ALA A 24 -8.68 -19.39 22.17
N THR A 25 -9.91 -19.01 21.82
CA THR A 25 -11.11 -19.84 22.08
C THR A 25 -11.28 -20.97 21.08
N VAL A 26 -10.58 -20.93 19.94
CA VAL A 26 -10.63 -21.95 18.90
C VAL A 26 -9.55 -23.01 19.15
N PRO A 27 -9.91 -24.28 19.40
CA PRO A 27 -8.94 -25.35 19.66
C PRO A 27 -7.97 -25.54 18.48
N GLY A 28 -6.67 -25.68 18.76
CA GLY A 28 -5.64 -25.91 17.73
C GLY A 28 -5.20 -24.66 16.95
N LEU A 29 -5.93 -23.54 17.09
CA LEU A 29 -5.65 -22.32 16.36
C LEU A 29 -4.43 -21.54 16.88
N PRO A 30 -4.17 -21.48 18.21
CA PRO A 30 -2.94 -20.86 18.71
C PRO A 30 -1.68 -21.56 18.23
N GLU A 31 -1.66 -22.90 18.11
CA GLU A 31 -0.53 -23.62 17.53
C GLU A 31 -0.35 -23.30 16.04
N ALA A 32 -1.45 -23.28 15.27
CA ALA A 32 -1.42 -22.93 13.86
C ALA A 32 -0.94 -21.48 13.65
N ALA A 33 -1.44 -20.53 14.45
CA ALA A 33 -1.04 -19.13 14.39
C ALA A 33 0.45 -18.94 14.72
N ARG A 34 0.98 -19.68 15.71
CA ARG A 34 2.42 -19.67 16.01
C ARG A 34 3.26 -20.27 14.88
N ALA A 35 2.80 -21.35 14.25
CA ALA A 35 3.52 -21.97 13.13
C ALA A 35 3.59 -21.03 11.91
N ILE A 36 2.48 -20.40 11.55
CA ILE A 36 2.42 -19.40 10.47
C ILE A 36 3.25 -18.16 10.86
N GLY A 37 3.19 -17.75 12.12
CA GLY A 37 3.97 -16.62 12.66
C GLY A 37 5.47 -16.83 12.59
N ALA A 38 5.94 -18.05 12.88
CA ALA A 38 7.35 -18.42 12.79
C ALA A 38 7.89 -18.34 11.35
N ASP A 39 7.08 -18.75 10.36
CA ASP A 39 7.44 -18.65 8.94
C ASP A 39 7.51 -17.19 8.45
N LYS A 40 6.65 -16.31 9.00
CA LYS A 40 6.52 -14.90 8.56
C LYS A 40 7.24 -13.87 9.44
N GLY A 41 7.84 -14.32 10.54
CA GLY A 41 8.58 -13.46 11.48
C GLY A 41 7.69 -12.48 12.25
N ILE A 42 6.45 -12.85 12.57
CA ILE A 42 5.50 -12.03 13.33
C ILE A 42 4.69 -12.88 14.31
N ASP A 43 4.39 -12.36 15.50
CA ASP A 43 3.51 -13.03 16.44
C ASP A 43 2.04 -12.63 16.19
N TYR A 44 1.28 -13.51 15.53
CA TYR A 44 -0.14 -13.29 15.26
C TYR A 44 -1.04 -13.38 16.50
N LEU A 45 -0.52 -13.86 17.64
CA LEU A 45 -1.23 -13.83 18.92
C LEU A 45 -0.96 -12.53 19.68
N SER A 46 -0.05 -11.69 19.20
CA SER A 46 0.20 -10.36 19.73
C SER A 46 -0.65 -9.33 18.98
N ASP A 47 -1.82 -9.01 19.55
CA ASP A 47 -2.70 -7.94 19.04
C ASP A 47 -1.95 -6.64 18.70
N PRO A 48 -1.00 -6.11 19.50
CA PRO A 48 -0.27 -4.92 19.11
C PRO A 48 0.64 -5.14 17.88
N GLN A 49 1.30 -6.28 17.73
CA GLN A 49 2.13 -6.53 16.54
C GLN A 49 1.29 -6.61 15.27
N VAL A 50 0.16 -7.32 15.34
CA VAL A 50 -0.77 -7.46 14.22
C VAL A 50 -1.39 -6.10 13.86
N ALA A 51 -1.80 -5.32 14.86
CA ALA A 51 -2.35 -3.99 14.64
C ALA A 51 -1.34 -3.03 14.01
N ALA A 52 -0.07 -3.05 14.44
CA ALA A 52 0.99 -2.24 13.85
C ALA A 52 1.28 -2.66 12.39
N MET A 53 1.26 -3.96 12.10
CA MET A 53 1.39 -4.49 10.73
C MET A 53 0.23 -4.02 9.84
N LEU A 54 -1.01 -4.12 10.31
CA LEU A 54 -2.20 -3.69 9.56
C LEU A 54 -2.22 -2.18 9.32
N LEU A 55 -1.83 -1.38 10.31
CA LEU A 55 -1.66 0.08 10.15
C LEU A 55 -0.64 0.39 9.06
N ARG A 56 0.55 -0.22 9.11
CA ARG A 56 1.58 -0.05 8.09
C ARG A 56 1.06 -0.44 6.70
N HIS A 57 0.34 -1.55 6.60
CA HIS A 57 -0.25 -1.99 5.34
C HIS A 57 -1.26 -0.97 4.80
N ARG A 58 -2.16 -0.46 5.66
CA ARG A 58 -3.16 0.54 5.28
C ARG A 58 -2.52 1.85 4.82
N ASP A 59 -1.49 2.32 5.52
CA ASP A 59 -0.76 3.54 5.16
C ASP A 59 -0.02 3.40 3.83
N LEU A 60 0.57 2.23 3.58
CA LEU A 60 1.21 1.92 2.31
C LEU A 60 0.19 1.89 1.16
N LEU A 61 -0.96 1.22 1.34
CA LEU A 61 -2.02 1.17 0.33
C LEU A 61 -2.62 2.56 0.06
N GLY A 62 -2.95 3.32 1.11
CA GLY A 62 -3.46 4.68 0.97
C GLY A 62 -2.43 5.59 0.28
N GLY A 63 -1.15 5.41 0.62
CA GLY A 63 -0.05 6.14 0.03
C GLY A 63 0.23 5.79 -1.44
N MET A 64 0.01 4.53 -1.83
CA MET A 64 0.11 4.07 -3.22
C MET A 64 -1.08 4.56 -4.05
N ASN A 65 -2.30 4.41 -3.55
CA ASN A 65 -3.51 4.73 -4.29
C ASN A 65 -3.61 6.24 -4.57
N SER A 66 -3.42 7.08 -3.55
CA SER A 66 -3.46 8.54 -3.70
C SER A 66 -2.40 9.04 -4.69
N ARG A 67 -1.14 8.64 -4.53
CA ARG A 67 -0.04 9.11 -5.37
C ARG A 67 -0.07 8.53 -6.78
N GLY A 68 -0.51 7.27 -6.93
CA GLY A 68 -0.73 6.66 -8.23
C GLY A 68 -1.85 7.36 -9.00
N ALA A 69 -2.97 7.66 -8.33
CA ALA A 69 -4.10 8.38 -8.93
C ALA A 69 -3.71 9.81 -9.36
N TRP A 70 -3.08 10.58 -8.47
CA TRP A 70 -2.61 11.93 -8.81
C TRP A 70 -1.51 11.93 -9.87
N GLY A 71 -0.59 10.97 -9.81
CA GLY A 71 0.43 10.78 -10.84
C GLY A 71 -0.18 10.52 -12.22
N GLY A 72 -1.13 9.58 -12.30
CA GLY A 72 -1.85 9.29 -13.55
C GLY A 72 -2.67 10.48 -14.06
N LEU A 73 -3.38 11.18 -13.16
CA LEU A 73 -4.20 12.35 -13.50
C LEU A 73 -3.36 13.49 -14.08
N LEU A 74 -2.17 13.75 -13.54
CA LEU A 74 -1.27 14.80 -14.01
C LEU A 74 -0.48 14.40 -15.26
N PHE A 75 -0.26 13.10 -15.47
CA PHE A 75 0.45 12.59 -16.64
C PHE A 75 -0.29 12.91 -17.94
N VAL A 76 -1.61 12.72 -17.96
CA VAL A 76 -2.44 12.89 -19.17
C VAL A 76 -2.32 14.29 -19.79
N PRO A 77 -2.60 15.40 -19.07
CA PRO A 77 -2.46 16.74 -19.63
C PRO A 77 -0.99 17.09 -19.94
N GLY A 78 -0.02 16.61 -19.15
CA GLY A 78 1.40 16.79 -19.43
C GLY A 78 1.83 16.11 -20.74
N ALA A 79 1.36 14.88 -20.99
CA ALA A 79 1.68 14.12 -22.20
C ALA A 79 1.02 14.73 -23.45
N VAL A 80 -0.26 15.12 -23.34
CA VAL A 80 -0.98 15.81 -24.42
C VAL A 80 -0.31 17.16 -24.74
N GLY A 81 0.04 17.94 -23.72
CA GLY A 81 0.77 19.19 -23.88
C GLY A 81 2.13 19.00 -24.53
N ALA A 82 2.88 17.98 -24.14
CA ALA A 82 4.19 17.68 -24.75
C ALA A 82 4.06 17.29 -26.21
N TRP A 83 3.09 16.44 -26.56
CA TRP A 83 2.83 16.06 -27.95
C TRP A 83 2.46 17.28 -28.80
N PHE A 84 1.53 18.11 -28.31
CA PHE A 84 1.13 19.33 -29.00
C PHE A 84 2.31 20.30 -29.18
N LEU A 85 3.16 20.47 -28.16
CA LEU A 85 4.37 21.29 -28.27
C LEU A 85 5.37 20.72 -29.27
N THR A 86 5.62 19.41 -29.30
CA THR A 86 6.52 18.81 -30.29
C THR A 86 6.02 18.96 -31.72
N ASP A 87 4.71 18.87 -31.93
CA ASP A 87 4.09 19.06 -33.25
C ASP A 87 4.13 20.52 -33.71
N THR A 88 3.86 21.46 -32.80
CA THR A 88 3.79 22.90 -33.10
C THR A 88 5.15 23.61 -33.13
N LEU A 89 6.11 23.22 -32.28
CA LEU A 89 7.47 23.78 -32.25
C LEU A 89 8.42 23.09 -33.22
N GLY A 90 8.14 21.85 -33.64
CA GLY A 90 9.01 21.09 -34.56
C GLY A 90 9.15 21.70 -35.95
N GLY A 91 8.22 22.58 -36.37
CA GLY A 91 8.22 23.21 -37.69
C GLY A 91 8.39 24.73 -37.72
N ALA A 92 8.43 25.41 -36.58
CA ALA A 92 8.37 26.87 -36.52
C ALA A 92 9.52 27.48 -35.70
N SER A 93 10.12 28.56 -36.23
CA SER A 93 11.17 29.34 -35.58
C SER A 93 10.56 30.30 -34.57
N TYR A 94 10.42 29.86 -33.32
CA TYR A 94 9.98 30.70 -32.21
C TYR A 94 11.15 31.39 -31.52
N ASP A 95 10.87 32.56 -30.92
CA ASP A 95 11.78 33.17 -29.95
C ASP A 95 11.93 32.24 -28.72
N ALA A 96 13.16 32.14 -28.21
CA ALA A 96 13.52 31.27 -27.10
C ALA A 96 12.65 31.55 -25.85
N THR A 97 12.31 32.82 -25.61
CA THR A 97 11.45 33.23 -24.49
C THR A 97 10.05 32.63 -24.59
N VAL A 98 9.46 32.63 -25.79
CA VAL A 98 8.12 32.09 -26.04
C VAL A 98 8.12 30.56 -25.87
N ALA A 99 9.15 29.89 -26.38
CA ALA A 99 9.31 28.45 -26.18
C ALA A 99 9.41 28.08 -24.70
N VAL A 100 10.16 28.84 -23.90
CA VAL A 100 10.28 28.61 -22.45
C VAL A 100 8.94 28.78 -21.74
N VAL A 101 8.19 29.85 -22.02
CA VAL A 101 6.89 30.10 -21.37
C VAL A 101 5.88 28.97 -21.67
N LEU A 102 5.87 28.46 -22.90
CA LEU A 102 4.97 27.36 -23.31
C LEU A 102 5.39 26.00 -22.75
N CYS A 103 6.70 25.70 -22.74
CA CYS A 103 7.23 24.42 -22.29
C CYS A 103 7.24 24.26 -20.77
N THR A 104 7.42 25.35 -20.01
CA THR A 104 7.53 25.32 -18.53
C THR A 104 6.36 24.61 -17.83
N PRO A 105 5.08 24.95 -18.06
CA PRO A 105 3.96 24.30 -17.38
C PRO A 105 3.84 22.82 -17.75
N VAL A 106 4.13 22.45 -19.00
CA VAL A 106 4.12 21.05 -19.46
C VAL A 106 5.22 20.24 -18.79
N ALA A 107 6.44 20.80 -18.72
CA ALA A 107 7.56 20.17 -18.03
C ALA A 107 7.28 19.98 -16.53
N LEU A 108 6.66 20.97 -15.87
CA LEU A 108 6.28 20.88 -14.46
C LEU A 108 5.24 19.78 -14.22
N LEU A 109 4.21 19.67 -15.06
CA LEU A 109 3.20 18.62 -14.97
C LEU A 109 3.82 17.23 -15.12
N LEU A 110 4.68 17.04 -16.11
CA LEU A 110 5.37 15.78 -16.34
C LEU A 110 6.32 15.43 -15.20
N ALA A 111 7.11 16.38 -14.71
CA ALA A 111 8.02 16.18 -13.60
C ALA A 111 7.27 15.80 -12.31
N LEU A 112 6.18 16.49 -12.00
CA LEU A 112 5.35 16.21 -10.83
C LEU A 112 4.65 14.84 -10.95
N SER A 113 4.10 14.53 -12.13
CA SER A 113 3.53 13.22 -12.43
C SER A 113 4.56 12.10 -12.22
N LEU A 114 5.74 12.23 -12.82
CA LEU A 114 6.79 11.22 -12.73
C LEU A 114 7.27 11.05 -11.29
N TYR A 115 7.40 12.14 -10.54
CA TYR A 115 7.74 12.11 -9.11
C TYR A 115 6.71 11.30 -8.31
N LEU A 116 5.41 11.56 -8.51
CA LEU A 116 4.34 10.87 -7.80
C LEU A 116 4.26 9.39 -8.17
N LEU A 117 4.39 9.05 -9.46
CA LEU A 117 4.41 7.67 -9.94
C LEU A 117 5.63 6.91 -9.42
N THR A 118 6.81 7.52 -9.46
CA THR A 118 8.05 6.93 -8.91
C THR A 118 7.89 6.66 -7.42
N ARG A 119 7.28 7.59 -6.68
CA ARG A 119 7.05 7.42 -5.25
C ARG A 119 6.01 6.35 -4.95
N ALA A 120 4.94 6.24 -5.75
CA ALA A 120 3.97 5.16 -5.66
C ALA A 120 4.64 3.79 -5.95
N PHE A 121 5.52 3.73 -6.95
CA PHE A 121 6.30 2.53 -7.25
C PHE A 121 7.26 2.17 -6.12
N ARG A 122 7.90 3.15 -5.49
CA ARG A 122 8.74 2.94 -4.32
C ARG A 122 7.95 2.34 -3.16
N PHE A 123 6.74 2.82 -2.88
CA PHE A 123 5.88 2.22 -1.86
C PHE A 123 5.51 0.78 -2.20
N ARG A 124 5.19 0.49 -3.45
CA ARG A 124 4.95 -0.88 -3.92
C ARG A 124 6.18 -1.76 -3.72
N HIS A 125 7.36 -1.25 -4.05
CA HIS A 125 8.61 -1.99 -3.90
C HIS A 125 8.93 -2.26 -2.42
N VAL A 126 8.78 -1.26 -1.54
CA VAL A 126 8.90 -1.43 -0.08
C VAL A 126 7.90 -2.47 0.43
N TRP A 127 6.64 -2.39 -0.01
CA TRP A 127 5.60 -3.34 0.39
C TRP A 127 5.90 -4.78 -0.03
N LEU A 128 6.54 -4.99 -1.18
CA LEU A 128 6.98 -6.31 -1.65
C LEU A 128 8.26 -6.79 -0.96
N ARG A 129 9.22 -5.88 -0.70
CA ARG A 129 10.55 -6.23 -0.21
C ARG A 129 10.63 -6.38 1.31
N ASP A 130 9.85 -5.61 2.06
CA ASP A 130 9.85 -5.64 3.52
C ASP A 130 8.99 -6.79 4.10
N GLY A 131 8.51 -7.71 3.26
CA GLY A 131 7.73 -8.87 3.70
C GLY A 131 6.34 -8.53 4.26
N THR A 132 5.93 -7.25 4.26
CA THR A 132 4.62 -6.83 4.79
C THR A 132 3.47 -7.52 4.05
N ARG A 133 3.63 -7.78 2.74
CA ARG A 133 2.68 -8.59 1.97
C ARG A 133 2.55 -10.01 2.52
N ASP A 134 3.66 -10.66 2.83
CA ASP A 134 3.69 -12.05 3.28
C ASP A 134 3.15 -12.19 4.71
N GLN A 135 3.40 -11.18 5.56
CA GLN A 135 2.82 -11.07 6.89
C GLN A 135 1.29 -10.85 6.84
N VAL A 136 0.80 -9.98 5.95
CA VAL A 136 -0.66 -9.81 5.76
C VAL A 136 -1.30 -11.09 5.21
N ASN A 137 -0.64 -11.79 4.29
CA ASN A 137 -1.12 -13.08 3.79
C ASN A 137 -1.16 -14.15 4.91
N GLY A 138 -0.16 -14.19 5.79
CA GLY A 138 -0.18 -15.08 6.96
C GLY A 138 -1.30 -14.74 7.94
N TYR A 139 -1.60 -13.45 8.15
CA TYR A 139 -2.76 -13.03 8.93
C TYR A 139 -4.08 -13.51 8.30
N LEU A 140 -4.24 -13.40 6.98
CA LEU A 140 -5.40 -13.94 6.27
C LEU A 140 -5.52 -15.47 6.43
N GLN A 141 -4.40 -16.20 6.45
CA GLN A 141 -4.40 -17.64 6.74
C GLN A 141 -4.91 -17.93 8.15
N VAL A 142 -4.46 -17.17 9.15
CA VAL A 142 -4.95 -17.29 10.54
C VAL A 142 -6.44 -16.98 10.63
N LEU A 143 -6.93 -15.94 9.94
CA LEU A 143 -8.36 -15.61 9.92
C LEU A 143 -9.19 -16.69 9.20
N SER A 144 -8.68 -17.27 8.11
CA SER A 144 -9.36 -18.37 7.43
C SER A 144 -9.42 -19.62 8.30
N ALA A 145 -8.35 -19.94 9.04
CA ALA A 145 -8.33 -21.04 10.00
C ALA A 145 -9.30 -20.80 11.16
N ALA A 146 -9.55 -19.54 11.52
CA ALA A 146 -10.53 -19.14 12.52
C ALA A 146 -11.98 -19.15 11.98
N GLY A 147 -12.19 -19.49 10.71
CA GLY A 147 -13.51 -19.62 10.08
C GLY A 147 -14.13 -18.30 9.63
N LEU A 148 -13.37 -17.21 9.53
CA LEU A 148 -13.90 -15.94 9.04
C LEU A 148 -14.13 -15.96 7.52
N PRO A 149 -15.33 -15.64 7.04
CA PRO A 149 -15.62 -15.66 5.62
C PRO A 149 -15.10 -14.40 4.91
N HIS A 150 -14.55 -14.60 3.71
CA HIS A 150 -13.92 -13.58 2.86
C HIS A 150 -14.77 -12.33 2.56
N HIS A 151 -16.10 -12.46 2.55
CA HIS A 151 -17.01 -11.36 2.24
C HIS A 151 -17.17 -10.37 3.40
N ALA A 152 -16.83 -10.79 4.62
CA ALA A 152 -16.83 -9.93 5.80
C ALA A 152 -15.55 -9.07 5.89
N LEU A 153 -14.51 -9.38 5.09
CA LEU A 153 -13.26 -8.66 5.12
C LEU A 153 -13.36 -7.32 4.36
N PRO A 154 -12.85 -6.23 4.95
CA PRO A 154 -12.87 -4.92 4.30
C PRO A 154 -12.02 -4.92 3.03
N ALA A 155 -12.41 -4.09 2.05
CA ALA A 155 -11.79 -4.08 0.72
C ALA A 155 -10.28 -3.84 0.71
N TRP A 156 -9.74 -3.14 1.71
CA TRP A 156 -8.31 -2.88 1.86
C TRP A 156 -7.50 -4.10 2.34
N LEU A 157 -8.15 -5.13 2.89
CA LEU A 157 -7.53 -6.34 3.44
C LEU A 157 -7.71 -7.58 2.52
N LYS A 158 -8.42 -7.43 1.40
CA LYS A 158 -8.64 -8.55 0.46
C LYS A 158 -7.30 -9.03 -0.12
N PRO A 159 -7.12 -10.35 -0.32
CA PRO A 159 -5.88 -10.90 -0.83
C PRO A 159 -5.52 -10.26 -2.17
N VAL A 160 -4.34 -9.66 -2.23
CA VAL A 160 -3.83 -8.94 -3.42
C VAL A 160 -3.31 -9.92 -4.47
N THR A 161 -3.02 -11.17 -4.07
CA THR A 161 -2.85 -12.29 -4.99
C THR A 161 -4.21 -12.80 -5.44
N GLY A 162 -4.50 -12.72 -6.73
CA GLY A 162 -5.61 -13.45 -7.35
C GLY A 162 -5.46 -14.98 -7.31
N GLU A 163 -4.58 -15.51 -6.47
CA GLU A 163 -4.58 -16.93 -6.15
C GLU A 163 -5.86 -17.21 -5.37
N ARG A 164 -6.79 -17.88 -6.05
CA ARG A 164 -7.99 -18.43 -5.44
C ARG A 164 -7.57 -19.36 -4.31
N TRP A 165 -7.85 -18.93 -3.09
CA TRP A 165 -7.75 -19.73 -1.89
C TRP A 165 -8.64 -20.97 -2.08
N ARG A 166 -8.10 -22.15 -1.78
CA ARG A 166 -8.84 -23.41 -1.69
C ARG A 166 -9.17 -23.69 -0.23
#